data_AF-A0A1V5PX55-F1
#
_entry.id   AF-A0A1V5PX55-F1
#
_cell.length_a   1.000
_cell.length_b   1.000
_cell.length_c   1.000
_cell.angle_alpha   90.00
_cell.angle_beta   90.00
_cell.angle_gamma   90.00
#
_symmetry.space_group_name_H-M   'P 1'
#
loop_
_entity.id
_entity.type
_entity.pdbx_description
1 polymer ?
#
loop_
_entity_poly.entity_id
_entity_poly.type
_entity_poly.pdbx_seq_one_letter_code
_entity_poly.pdbx_strand_id
1 'polypeptide(L)'
;MGIEKAYEQFQNDNDTELKFYCVGNSVIRYYMNGYQIGAVEEHKAHSIGCDMIATFLPDDVVDGLYRSVELAGLRVVNMTLEPIAAISVAIPENYRMLNIGLVDVGAGTSDICITRDGCVVAYGMIPVAGDAMTEIIAKNYLVDFNTAEEIKCGISDKDVVEYKDIMGLPQKVSKEDILNLIAPQIDEEAKLVAEKFKELNGGKPVSAVFVVGGGGTVEGYTNKLSEHLGIIAERVAVRGEEVLNRIVYKTEAEKNSRMVTPVGICLNYYEQGSNFIYVTFNDERIKLYDGGNLAVVDAAMHASFPNEGLFPKRGPAVNYTINGRSAIKRGVPGDPAVIKVGGKDADMHTPIRANDVIEVKESTEGEAGHITLAELPEFKAVIKVNVNGSRILLPEFAEVNGEIKTGFYEIEDGDEIEMRDYYTVKEVKEFMDVILDDDVQVTVNNEPADDDTKVYENFSIKWGLKKQEPVKEPVSDTADEDYDKDSDEAFNGDSWEDLPDGDADEEGVKRPAGDASEDKGDGGASSDIQRNIIVQVNGKSITLTGKSKYVFVDVFDHIDFDLSQVRGSKLITDLNGKSAEYMQELSSGDIIEVRWEN
;
A
#
# COMPACT_ATOMS: atom_id res chain seq x y z
N MET A 1 -16.27 12.81 -3.83
CA MET A 1 -17.21 13.09 -4.94
C MET A 1 -17.10 14.50 -5.52
N GLY A 2 -17.41 15.60 -4.80
CA GLY A 2 -17.38 16.96 -5.39
C GLY A 2 -15.98 17.45 -5.77
N ILE A 3 -15.01 17.27 -4.86
CA ILE A 3 -13.60 17.65 -5.07
C ILE A 3 -12.96 16.82 -6.19
N GLU A 4 -13.21 15.51 -6.23
CA GLU A 4 -12.71 14.62 -7.29
C GLU A 4 -13.19 15.07 -8.67
N LYS A 5 -14.49 15.39 -8.81
CA LYS A 5 -15.02 15.92 -10.08
C LYS A 5 -14.39 17.25 -10.46
N ALA A 6 -14.19 18.15 -9.49
CA ALA A 6 -13.50 19.41 -9.75
C ALA A 6 -12.04 19.19 -10.17
N TYR A 7 -11.39 18.17 -9.60
CA TYR A 7 -10.03 17.79 -9.96
C TYR A 7 -9.94 17.17 -11.35
N GLU A 8 -10.82 16.24 -11.70
CA GLU A 8 -10.92 15.65 -13.04
C GLU A 8 -11.18 16.73 -14.10
N GLN A 9 -12.10 17.65 -13.82
CA GLN A 9 -12.37 18.77 -14.74
C GLN A 9 -11.14 19.66 -14.89
N PHE A 10 -10.47 20.01 -13.79
CA PHE A 10 -9.24 20.81 -13.83
C PHE A 10 -8.12 20.12 -14.60
N GLN A 11 -7.92 18.80 -14.41
CA GLN A 11 -6.91 18.04 -15.16
C GLN A 11 -7.21 17.98 -16.66
N ASN A 12 -8.47 17.83 -17.05
CA ASN A 12 -8.85 17.81 -18.47
C ASN A 12 -8.56 19.15 -19.17
N ASP A 13 -8.61 20.26 -18.42
CA ASP A 13 -8.31 21.60 -18.91
C ASP A 13 -6.82 21.99 -18.70
N ASN A 14 -6.01 21.14 -18.04
CA ASN A 14 -4.62 21.43 -17.71
C ASN A 14 -3.68 21.00 -18.84
N ASP A 15 -3.16 21.98 -19.58
CA ASP A 15 -2.17 21.77 -20.65
C ASP A 15 -0.70 21.69 -20.15
N THR A 16 -0.48 21.63 -18.83
CA THR A 16 0.87 21.59 -18.23
C THR A 16 1.23 20.19 -17.71
N GLU A 17 2.51 19.83 -17.76
CA GLU A 17 3.04 18.59 -17.14
C GLU A 17 3.08 18.65 -15.60
N LEU A 18 2.70 19.78 -14.99
CA LEU A 18 2.72 19.98 -13.55
C LEU A 18 1.58 19.20 -12.88
N LYS A 19 1.90 18.52 -11.78
CA LYS A 19 0.88 17.93 -10.92
C LYS A 19 0.32 19.02 -10.02
N PHE A 20 -1.01 19.06 -9.89
CA PHE A 20 -1.69 20.00 -8.99
C PHE A 20 -2.36 19.25 -7.85
N TYR A 21 -2.42 19.89 -6.68
CA TYR A 21 -3.04 19.37 -5.48
C TYR A 21 -4.13 20.29 -4.96
N CYS A 22 -5.26 19.72 -4.52
CA CYS A 22 -6.27 20.48 -3.82
C CYS A 22 -5.73 20.93 -2.44
N VAL A 23 -5.57 22.23 -2.25
CA VAL A 23 -5.03 22.82 -1.01
C VAL A 23 -6.10 23.43 -0.11
N GLY A 24 -7.30 23.63 -0.65
CA GLY A 24 -8.42 24.17 0.08
C GLY A 24 -9.70 23.96 -0.68
N ASN A 25 -10.77 23.77 0.06
CA ASN A 25 -12.11 23.84 -0.49
C ASN A 25 -13.03 24.54 0.49
N SER A 26 -14.03 25.23 -0.05
CA SER A 26 -15.08 25.88 0.73
C SER A 26 -16.40 25.60 0.06
N VAL A 27 -17.36 25.08 0.82
CA VAL A 27 -18.74 25.02 0.35
C VAL A 27 -19.29 26.44 0.34
N ILE A 28 -19.78 26.86 -0.83
CA ILE A 28 -20.50 28.12 -0.99
C ILE A 28 -21.89 27.95 -0.38
N ARG A 29 -22.65 26.96 -0.83
CA ARG A 29 -24.04 26.77 -0.41
C ARG A 29 -24.45 25.32 -0.54
N TYR A 30 -25.40 24.92 0.30
CA TYR A 30 -26.03 23.62 0.21
C TYR A 30 -27.40 23.71 -0.43
N TYR A 31 -27.81 22.62 -1.05
CA TYR A 31 -29.13 22.42 -1.61
C TYR A 31 -29.76 21.17 -1.01
N MET A 32 -30.99 21.30 -0.52
CA MET A 32 -31.82 20.19 -0.09
C MET A 32 -33.05 20.12 -0.98
N ASN A 33 -33.22 19.03 -1.72
CA ASN A 33 -34.32 18.84 -2.68
C ASN A 33 -34.42 20.01 -3.69
N GLY A 34 -33.29 20.59 -4.08
CA GLY A 34 -33.20 21.75 -4.97
C GLY A 34 -33.38 23.13 -4.32
N TYR A 35 -33.67 23.20 -3.00
CA TYR A 35 -33.79 24.45 -2.26
C TYR A 35 -32.51 24.77 -1.50
N GLN A 36 -32.07 26.03 -1.54
CA GLN A 36 -30.87 26.46 -0.81
C GLN A 36 -31.09 26.36 0.71
N ILE A 37 -30.12 25.78 1.42
CA ILE A 37 -30.09 25.66 2.88
C ILE A 37 -28.70 26.03 3.42
N GLY A 38 -28.65 26.54 4.65
CA GLY A 38 -27.40 26.95 5.30
C GLY A 38 -26.54 25.77 5.77
N ALA A 39 -27.18 24.68 6.22
CA ALA A 39 -26.52 23.46 6.67
C ALA A 39 -27.39 22.24 6.35
N VAL A 40 -26.75 21.12 6.06
CA VAL A 40 -27.44 19.85 5.74
C VAL A 40 -27.50 18.89 6.92
N GLU A 41 -26.78 19.19 8.00
CA GLU A 41 -26.76 18.33 9.20
C GLU A 41 -28.17 18.19 9.78
N GLU A 42 -28.49 16.99 10.26
CA GLU A 42 -29.77 16.64 10.88
C GLU A 42 -31.01 16.73 9.98
N HIS A 43 -30.86 17.05 8.69
CA HIS A 43 -31.97 17.15 7.75
C HIS A 43 -32.16 15.84 6.96
N LYS A 44 -33.43 15.41 6.81
CA LYS A 44 -33.80 14.31 5.90
C LYS A 44 -34.11 14.87 4.52
N ALA A 45 -33.35 14.43 3.52
CA ALA A 45 -33.46 14.89 2.15
C ALA A 45 -33.60 13.73 1.17
N HIS A 46 -34.31 13.94 0.06
CA HIS A 46 -34.30 13.03 -1.08
C HIS A 46 -33.08 13.27 -1.96
N SER A 47 -32.68 14.54 -2.13
CA SER A 47 -31.42 14.91 -2.77
C SER A 47 -30.70 16.00 -1.97
N ILE A 48 -29.38 15.86 -1.90
CA ILE A 48 -28.47 16.86 -1.34
C ILE A 48 -27.51 17.29 -2.44
N GLY A 49 -27.29 18.58 -2.58
CA GLY A 49 -26.30 19.17 -3.47
C GLY A 49 -25.50 20.25 -2.75
N CYS A 50 -24.40 20.68 -3.35
CA CYS A 50 -23.68 21.86 -2.90
C CYS A 50 -22.98 22.52 -4.08
N ASP A 51 -22.82 23.84 -4.02
CA ASP A 51 -21.83 24.54 -4.82
C ASP A 51 -20.58 24.70 -3.97
N MET A 52 -19.43 24.36 -4.51
CA MET A 52 -18.16 24.44 -3.79
C MET A 52 -17.08 25.08 -4.64
N ILE A 53 -16.15 25.76 -3.98
CA ILE A 53 -14.90 26.22 -4.57
C ILE A 53 -13.81 25.28 -4.09
N ALA A 54 -13.04 24.75 -5.02
CA ALA A 54 -11.84 24.00 -4.76
C ALA A 54 -10.66 24.73 -5.40
N THR A 55 -9.55 24.83 -4.68
CA THR A 55 -8.34 25.48 -5.15
C THR A 55 -7.23 24.48 -5.25
N PHE A 56 -6.52 24.51 -6.38
CA PHE A 56 -5.45 23.60 -6.70
C PHE A 56 -4.13 24.37 -6.84
N LEU A 57 -3.07 23.92 -6.17
CA LEU A 57 -1.72 24.48 -6.27
C LEU A 57 -0.76 23.43 -6.84
N PRO A 58 0.29 23.83 -7.59
CA PRO A 58 1.33 22.92 -8.04
C PRO A 58 1.99 22.15 -6.89
N ASP A 59 2.38 20.92 -7.15
CA ASP A 59 3.02 20.02 -6.19
C ASP A 59 4.28 20.60 -5.56
N ASP A 60 5.19 21.09 -6.38
CA ASP A 60 6.45 21.69 -5.94
C ASP A 60 6.24 22.87 -4.97
N VAL A 61 5.17 23.65 -5.18
CA VAL A 61 4.83 24.79 -4.30
C VAL A 61 4.39 24.30 -2.93
N VAL A 62 3.52 23.28 -2.91
CA VAL A 62 3.06 22.68 -1.66
C VAL A 62 4.23 22.05 -0.91
N ASP A 63 5.05 21.25 -1.60
CA ASP A 63 6.20 20.59 -1.00
C ASP A 63 7.22 21.59 -0.45
N GLY A 64 7.48 22.70 -1.16
CA GLY A 64 8.33 23.78 -0.67
C GLY A 64 7.82 24.40 0.64
N LEU A 65 6.50 24.60 0.78
CA LEU A 65 5.89 25.12 2.00
C LEU A 65 6.03 24.13 3.17
N TYR A 66 5.70 22.85 2.94
CA TYR A 66 5.87 21.80 3.97
C TYR A 66 7.32 21.68 4.40
N ARG A 67 8.25 21.65 3.44
CA ARG A 67 9.68 21.51 3.70
C ARG A 67 10.22 22.67 4.54
N SER A 68 9.77 23.89 4.28
CA SER A 68 10.18 25.08 5.03
C SER A 68 9.80 24.98 6.52
N VAL A 69 8.62 24.44 6.81
CA VAL A 69 8.14 24.21 8.19
C VAL A 69 8.90 23.06 8.86
N GLU A 70 9.16 21.97 8.12
CA GLU A 70 9.94 20.83 8.61
C GLU A 70 11.38 21.20 8.97
N LEU A 71 12.03 22.07 8.17
CA LEU A 71 13.38 22.56 8.46
C LEU A 71 13.45 23.35 9.77
N ALA A 72 12.33 23.93 10.21
CA ALA A 72 12.21 24.57 11.53
C ALA A 72 11.93 23.56 12.67
N GLY A 73 11.90 22.26 12.39
CA GLY A 73 11.56 21.22 13.36
C GLY A 73 10.07 21.17 13.71
N LEU A 74 9.22 21.77 12.89
CA LEU A 74 7.78 21.84 13.08
C LEU A 74 7.06 20.93 12.09
N ARG A 75 5.78 20.67 12.37
CA ARG A 75 4.92 19.82 11.55
C ARG A 75 3.67 20.58 11.15
N VAL A 76 3.38 20.60 9.85
CA VAL A 76 2.12 21.16 9.34
C VAL A 76 0.97 20.22 9.71
N VAL A 77 -0.01 20.75 10.43
CA VAL A 77 -1.23 20.01 10.84
C VAL A 77 -2.45 20.40 10.02
N ASN A 78 -2.43 21.56 9.36
CA ASN A 78 -3.47 22.04 8.48
C ASN A 78 -2.89 23.03 7.49
N MET A 79 -3.51 23.11 6.31
CA MET A 79 -3.24 24.10 5.28
C MET A 79 -4.58 24.62 4.78
N THR A 80 -4.68 25.94 4.60
CA THR A 80 -5.89 26.60 4.15
C THR A 80 -5.52 27.81 3.29
N LEU A 81 -6.50 28.37 2.59
CA LEU A 81 -6.30 29.60 1.84
C LEU A 81 -6.48 30.79 2.76
N GLU A 82 -5.59 31.78 2.65
CA GLU A 82 -5.67 33.03 3.41
C GLU A 82 -7.05 33.70 3.35
N PRO A 83 -7.74 33.85 2.20
CA PRO A 83 -9.07 34.47 2.20
C PRO A 83 -10.13 33.64 2.95
N ILE A 84 -10.00 32.31 3.03
CA ILE A 84 -10.90 31.44 3.82
C ILE A 84 -10.63 31.63 5.33
N ALA A 85 -9.36 31.75 5.70
CA ALA A 85 -8.97 32.02 7.07
C ALA A 85 -9.40 33.43 7.50
N ALA A 86 -9.08 34.46 6.71
CA ALA A 86 -9.36 35.85 7.05
C ALA A 86 -10.87 36.12 7.20
N ILE A 87 -11.71 35.51 6.35
CA ILE A 87 -13.15 35.73 6.40
C ILE A 87 -13.83 35.13 7.64
N SER A 88 -13.30 34.02 8.19
CA SER A 88 -13.87 33.40 9.41
C SER A 88 -13.80 34.33 10.61
N VAL A 89 -12.78 35.20 10.63
CA VAL A 89 -12.58 36.24 11.66
C VAL A 89 -13.25 37.55 11.26
N ALA A 90 -12.98 38.05 10.05
CA ALA A 90 -13.31 39.42 9.66
C ALA A 90 -14.80 39.63 9.31
N ILE A 91 -15.47 38.61 8.78
CA ILE A 91 -16.89 38.69 8.37
C ILE A 91 -17.67 37.55 9.03
N PRO A 92 -18.26 37.81 10.22
CA PRO A 92 -19.17 36.88 10.89
C PRO A 92 -20.33 36.45 9.97
N GLU A 93 -20.81 35.21 10.14
CA GLU A 93 -21.84 34.61 9.28
C GLU A 93 -23.11 35.46 9.12
N ASN A 94 -23.55 36.12 10.21
CA ASN A 94 -24.73 37.00 10.18
C ASN A 94 -24.56 38.21 9.24
N TYR A 95 -23.32 38.60 8.91
CA TYR A 95 -23.04 39.65 7.94
C TYR A 95 -22.82 39.13 6.52
N ARG A 96 -22.61 37.81 6.32
CA ARG A 96 -22.40 37.21 4.99
C ARG A 96 -23.63 37.26 4.08
N MET A 97 -24.80 37.58 4.64
CA MET A 97 -26.00 37.91 3.85
C MET A 97 -25.83 39.18 3.01
N LEU A 98 -24.95 40.09 3.43
CA LEU A 98 -24.69 41.35 2.75
C LEU A 98 -23.61 41.19 1.68
N ASN A 99 -23.67 42.05 0.66
CA ASN A 99 -22.70 42.12 -0.43
C ASN A 99 -21.41 42.84 0.03
N ILE A 100 -20.56 42.15 0.80
CA ILE A 100 -19.34 42.71 1.41
C ILE A 100 -18.11 42.10 0.72
N GLY A 101 -17.13 42.95 0.41
CA GLY A 101 -15.79 42.52 0.01
C GLY A 101 -14.85 42.45 1.20
N LEU A 102 -13.97 41.46 1.23
CA LEU A 102 -12.77 41.43 2.07
C LEU A 102 -11.57 41.51 1.12
N VAL A 103 -10.56 42.32 1.49
CA VAL A 103 -9.25 42.28 0.86
C VAL A 103 -8.19 42.14 1.95
N ASP A 104 -7.41 41.07 1.92
CA ASP A 104 -6.21 40.88 2.74
C ASP A 104 -5.01 41.37 1.95
N VAL A 105 -4.46 42.52 2.36
CA VAL A 105 -3.32 43.14 1.69
C VAL A 105 -2.05 42.73 2.45
N GLY A 106 -1.37 41.73 1.92
CA GLY A 106 -0.13 41.18 2.45
C GLY A 106 1.10 41.98 2.03
N ALA A 107 2.24 41.26 1.99
CA ALA A 107 3.51 41.77 1.50
C ALA A 107 3.58 41.71 -0.04
N GLY A 108 3.47 40.51 -0.62
CA GLY A 108 3.54 40.33 -2.08
C GLY A 108 2.19 40.25 -2.78
N THR A 109 1.13 39.85 -2.08
CA THR A 109 -0.20 39.58 -2.67
C THR A 109 -1.32 40.29 -1.93
N SER A 110 -2.39 40.58 -2.68
CA SER A 110 -3.66 41.02 -2.14
C SER A 110 -4.75 39.99 -2.46
N ASP A 111 -5.29 39.35 -1.43
CA ASP A 111 -6.26 38.27 -1.54
C ASP A 111 -7.68 38.80 -1.27
N ILE A 112 -8.59 38.49 -2.19
CA ILE A 112 -9.95 39.04 -2.22
C ILE A 112 -10.98 37.94 -2.01
N CYS A 113 -12.01 38.22 -1.22
CA CYS A 113 -13.23 37.43 -1.23
C CYS A 113 -14.48 38.32 -1.18
N ILE A 114 -15.60 37.81 -1.72
CA ILE A 114 -16.89 38.52 -1.72
C ILE A 114 -17.94 37.63 -1.07
N THR A 115 -18.69 38.18 -0.11
CA THR A 115 -19.83 37.52 0.51
C THR A 115 -21.14 38.02 -0.07
N ARG A 116 -22.12 37.14 -0.22
CA ARG A 116 -23.52 37.47 -0.54
C ARG A 116 -24.41 36.27 -0.23
N ASP A 117 -25.68 36.51 0.12
CA ASP A 117 -26.69 35.45 0.32
C ASP A 117 -26.26 34.36 1.35
N GLY A 118 -25.50 34.77 2.36
CA GLY A 118 -25.06 33.91 3.47
C GLY A 118 -23.78 33.13 3.17
N CYS A 119 -23.17 33.34 2.01
CA CYS A 119 -22.03 32.55 1.54
C CYS A 119 -20.93 33.40 0.91
N VAL A 120 -19.76 32.80 0.70
CA VAL A 120 -18.69 33.41 -0.12
C VAL A 120 -18.95 33.08 -1.58
N VAL A 121 -19.20 34.09 -2.41
CA VAL A 121 -19.59 33.93 -3.81
C VAL A 121 -18.43 34.02 -4.80
N ALA A 122 -17.30 34.59 -4.38
CA ALA A 122 -16.12 34.72 -5.24
C ALA A 122 -14.83 34.87 -4.42
N TYR A 123 -13.73 34.39 -5.00
CA TYR A 123 -12.36 34.63 -4.54
C TYR A 123 -11.54 35.22 -5.69
N GLY A 124 -10.49 35.97 -5.35
CA GLY A 124 -9.49 36.43 -6.32
C GLY A 124 -8.18 36.79 -5.64
N MET A 125 -7.13 36.91 -6.43
CA MET A 125 -5.80 37.29 -5.97
C MET A 125 -5.22 38.32 -6.92
N ILE A 126 -4.45 39.26 -6.39
CA ILE A 126 -3.68 40.25 -7.15
C ILE A 126 -2.22 40.13 -6.72
N PRO A 127 -1.26 39.96 -7.66
CA PRO A 127 0.16 39.75 -7.36
C PRO A 127 0.90 41.08 -7.09
N VAL A 128 0.26 42.00 -6.37
CA VAL A 128 0.82 43.30 -5.96
C VAL A 128 0.26 43.65 -4.59
N ALA A 129 1.15 44.05 -3.67
CA ALA A 129 0.80 44.53 -2.33
C ALA A 129 1.98 45.33 -1.72
N GLY A 130 2.14 45.26 -0.39
CA GLY A 130 3.04 46.12 0.38
C GLY A 130 4.52 46.18 -0.05
N ASP A 131 5.06 45.13 -0.66
CA ASP A 131 6.46 45.05 -1.10
C ASP A 131 6.75 46.03 -2.24
N ALA A 132 5.76 46.31 -3.10
CA ALA A 132 5.92 47.26 -4.19
C ALA A 132 6.19 48.69 -3.66
N MET A 133 5.53 49.08 -2.57
CA MET A 133 5.80 50.34 -1.87
C MET A 133 7.21 50.34 -1.26
N THR A 134 7.62 49.23 -0.64
CA THR A 134 8.95 49.07 -0.02
C THR A 134 10.07 49.17 -1.07
N GLU A 135 9.88 48.56 -2.24
CA GLU A 135 10.84 48.67 -3.34
C GLU A 135 11.02 50.11 -3.85
N ILE A 136 9.93 50.88 -3.93
CA ILE A 136 10.00 52.29 -4.35
C ILE A 136 10.82 53.10 -3.34
N ILE A 137 10.59 52.88 -2.04
CA ILE A 137 11.34 53.53 -0.95
C ILE A 137 12.82 53.12 -1.03
N ALA A 138 13.12 51.83 -1.20
CA ALA A 138 14.49 51.32 -1.32
C ALA A 138 15.25 51.99 -2.48
N LYS A 139 14.63 52.05 -3.67
CA LYS A 139 15.21 52.64 -4.88
C LYS A 139 15.43 54.15 -4.75
N ASN A 140 14.47 54.87 -4.15
CA ASN A 140 14.55 56.33 -4.06
C ASN A 140 15.51 56.81 -2.97
N TYR A 141 15.54 56.13 -1.82
CA TYR A 141 16.38 56.52 -0.67
C TYR A 141 17.71 55.78 -0.61
N LEU A 142 17.98 54.90 -1.58
CA LEU A 142 19.23 54.13 -1.72
C LEU A 142 19.56 53.32 -0.46
N VAL A 143 18.58 52.54 0.00
CA VAL A 143 18.70 51.65 1.16
C VAL A 143 18.39 50.21 0.75
N ASP A 144 18.79 49.25 1.58
CA ASP A 144 18.33 47.86 1.42
C ASP A 144 16.84 47.71 1.74
N PHE A 145 16.27 46.57 1.37
CA PHE A 145 14.83 46.30 1.52
C PHE A 145 14.36 46.35 2.99
N ASN A 146 15.15 45.85 3.94
CA ASN A 146 14.75 45.84 5.35
C ASN A 146 14.73 47.25 5.90
N THR A 147 15.75 48.05 5.60
CA THR A 147 15.80 49.47 5.98
C THR A 147 14.64 50.24 5.33
N ALA A 148 14.28 49.95 4.07
CA ALA A 148 13.11 50.55 3.42
C ALA A 148 11.80 50.17 4.13
N GLU A 149 11.66 48.93 4.58
CA GLU A 149 10.49 48.48 5.33
C GLU A 149 10.39 49.18 6.69
N GLU A 150 11.52 49.35 7.38
CA GLU A 150 11.60 50.15 8.62
C GLU A 150 11.18 51.59 8.38
N ILE A 151 11.58 52.19 7.25
CA ILE A 151 11.15 53.54 6.86
C ILE A 151 9.63 53.59 6.62
N LYS A 152 9.10 52.63 5.84
CA LYS A 152 7.66 52.52 5.53
C LYS A 152 6.82 52.32 6.78
N CYS A 153 7.25 51.46 7.71
CA CYS A 153 6.55 51.23 8.97
C CYS A 153 6.71 52.41 9.94
N GLY A 154 7.87 53.07 9.92
CA GLY A 154 8.19 54.17 10.84
C GLY A 154 7.26 55.38 10.71
N ILE A 155 6.70 55.63 9.52
CA ILE A 155 5.77 56.74 9.27
C ILE A 155 4.37 56.55 9.86
N SER A 156 4.06 55.37 10.41
CA SER A 156 2.82 55.16 11.16
C SER A 156 2.81 55.96 12.46
N ASP A 157 3.96 56.07 13.14
CA ASP A 157 4.06 56.68 14.48
C ASP A 157 4.90 57.96 14.51
N LYS A 158 5.72 58.21 13.48
CA LYS A 158 6.68 59.33 13.46
C LYS A 158 6.46 60.24 12.25
N ASP A 159 6.51 61.54 12.49
CA ASP A 159 6.50 62.54 11.40
C ASP A 159 7.83 62.60 10.63
N VAL A 160 8.93 62.16 11.25
CA VAL A 160 10.26 62.11 10.66
C VAL A 160 10.92 60.78 11.01
N VAL A 161 11.45 60.10 9.99
CA VAL A 161 12.21 58.86 10.14
C VAL A 161 13.68 59.14 9.84
N GLU A 162 14.55 58.68 10.75
CA GLU A 162 15.99 58.73 10.57
C GLU A 162 16.48 57.37 10.07
N TYR A 163 17.35 57.37 9.06
CA TYR A 163 17.90 56.14 8.48
C TYR A 163 19.34 56.37 8.01
N LYS A 164 20.02 55.29 7.58
CA LYS A 164 21.33 55.37 6.91
C LYS A 164 21.20 54.90 5.49
N ASP A 165 21.74 55.66 4.54
CA ASP A 165 21.81 55.23 3.15
C ASP A 165 22.89 54.14 2.94
N ILE A 166 23.01 53.62 1.72
CA ILE A 166 24.01 52.62 1.34
C ILE A 166 25.47 53.06 1.58
N MET A 167 25.73 54.35 1.72
CA MET A 167 27.06 54.89 2.05
C MET A 167 27.27 55.03 3.57
N GLY A 168 26.27 54.65 4.38
CA GLY A 168 26.28 54.76 5.83
C GLY A 168 26.05 56.18 6.35
N LEU A 169 25.65 57.12 5.48
CA LEU A 169 25.42 58.51 5.86
C LEU A 169 24.05 58.63 6.54
N PRO A 170 23.96 59.34 7.69
CA PRO A 170 22.68 59.55 8.36
C PRO A 170 21.82 60.51 7.55
N GLN A 171 20.61 60.07 7.24
CA GLN A 171 19.59 60.82 6.51
C GLN A 171 18.32 60.96 7.36
N LYS A 172 17.49 61.93 7.02
CA LYS A 172 16.15 62.10 7.60
C LYS A 172 15.15 62.34 6.49
N VAL A 173 13.97 61.76 6.64
CA VAL A 173 12.88 61.89 5.69
C VAL A 173 11.57 62.13 6.44
N SER A 174 10.73 63.02 5.91
CA SER A 174 9.43 63.29 6.52
C SER A 174 8.38 62.26 6.08
N LYS A 175 7.36 62.08 6.92
CA LYS A 175 6.18 61.27 6.59
C LYS A 175 5.51 61.74 5.30
N GLU A 176 5.39 63.06 5.12
CA GLU A 176 4.77 63.65 3.93
C GLU A 176 5.55 63.32 2.65
N ASP A 177 6.89 63.38 2.69
CA ASP A 177 7.72 63.01 1.53
C ASP A 177 7.54 61.53 1.15
N ILE A 178 7.48 60.64 2.14
CA ILE A 178 7.28 59.20 1.89
C ILE A 178 5.88 58.95 1.33
N LEU A 179 4.84 59.53 1.93
CA LEU A 179 3.46 59.38 1.45
C LEU A 179 3.31 59.90 0.02
N ASN A 180 3.90 61.05 -0.30
CA ASN A 180 3.90 61.59 -1.66
C ASN A 180 4.65 60.68 -2.65
N LEU A 181 5.75 60.06 -2.21
CA LEU A 181 6.52 59.13 -3.02
C LEU A 181 5.72 57.85 -3.37
N ILE A 182 5.03 57.26 -2.38
CA ILE A 182 4.29 56.00 -2.56
C ILE A 182 2.84 56.19 -3.02
N ALA A 183 2.30 57.42 -3.00
CA ALA A 183 0.93 57.71 -3.39
C ALA A 183 0.52 57.16 -4.78
N PRO A 184 1.35 57.24 -5.84
CA PRO A 184 1.02 56.64 -7.13
C PRO A 184 0.86 55.12 -7.06
N GLN A 185 1.66 54.47 -6.22
CA GLN A 185 1.62 53.02 -6.03
C GLN A 185 0.37 52.61 -5.25
N ILE A 186 0.01 53.36 -4.20
CA ILE A 186 -1.23 53.17 -3.45
C ILE A 186 -2.45 53.31 -4.38
N ASP A 187 -2.46 54.30 -5.27
CA ASP A 187 -3.56 54.52 -6.21
C ASP A 187 -3.71 53.35 -7.19
N GLU A 188 -2.61 52.84 -7.75
CA GLU A 188 -2.64 51.71 -8.67
C GLU A 188 -3.06 50.40 -7.97
N GLU A 189 -2.53 50.11 -6.78
CA GLU A 189 -2.95 48.93 -5.98
C GLU A 189 -4.43 48.97 -5.65
N ALA A 190 -4.92 50.12 -5.15
CA ALA A 190 -6.32 50.31 -4.83
C ALA A 190 -7.23 50.19 -6.06
N LYS A 191 -6.76 50.66 -7.22
CA LYS A 191 -7.47 50.54 -8.49
C LYS A 191 -7.57 49.08 -8.95
N LEU A 192 -6.46 48.33 -8.93
CA LEU A 192 -6.45 46.91 -9.29
C LEU A 192 -7.40 46.10 -8.39
N VAL A 193 -7.40 46.38 -7.09
CA VAL A 193 -8.32 45.78 -6.12
C VAL A 193 -9.77 46.14 -6.43
N ALA A 194 -10.08 47.40 -6.73
CA ALA A 194 -11.42 47.84 -7.10
C ALA A 194 -11.92 47.21 -8.40
N GLU A 195 -11.06 47.12 -9.42
CA GLU A 195 -11.36 46.46 -10.68
C GLU A 195 -11.64 44.97 -10.46
N LYS A 196 -10.83 44.29 -9.65
CA LYS A 196 -11.03 42.87 -9.33
C LYS A 196 -12.33 42.62 -8.55
N PHE A 197 -12.67 43.50 -7.59
CA PHE A 197 -13.98 43.44 -6.93
C PHE A 197 -15.14 43.57 -7.92
N LYS A 198 -15.07 44.53 -8.86
CA LYS A 198 -16.12 44.71 -9.87
C LYS A 198 -16.21 43.51 -10.80
N GLU A 199 -15.08 42.98 -11.27
CA GLU A 199 -15.00 41.79 -12.12
C GLU A 199 -15.70 40.60 -11.45
N LEU A 200 -15.27 40.25 -10.23
CA LEU A 200 -15.81 39.11 -9.46
C LEU A 200 -17.28 39.30 -9.06
N ASN A 201 -17.75 40.54 -8.95
CA ASN A 201 -19.12 40.86 -8.59
C ASN A 201 -20.01 41.20 -9.80
N GLY A 202 -19.66 40.72 -11.00
CA GLY A 202 -20.48 40.84 -12.20
C GLY A 202 -20.57 42.27 -12.76
N GLY A 203 -19.44 42.99 -12.72
CA GLY A 203 -19.29 44.36 -13.21
C GLY A 203 -19.79 45.45 -12.25
N LYS A 204 -20.15 45.10 -11.01
CA LYS A 204 -20.72 46.03 -10.02
C LYS A 204 -19.84 46.14 -8.77
N PRO A 205 -19.74 47.32 -8.14
CA PRO A 205 -19.01 47.42 -6.88
C PRO A 205 -19.71 46.64 -5.75
N VAL A 206 -18.92 46.21 -4.76
CA VAL A 206 -19.44 45.67 -3.50
C VAL A 206 -20.06 46.78 -2.65
N SER A 207 -20.90 46.43 -1.69
CA SER A 207 -21.59 47.41 -0.85
C SER A 207 -20.70 48.02 0.23
N ALA A 208 -19.75 47.24 0.75
CA ALA A 208 -18.72 47.66 1.71
C ALA A 208 -17.47 46.79 1.53
N VAL A 209 -16.32 47.30 1.95
CA VAL A 209 -15.05 46.56 1.94
C VAL A 209 -14.40 46.58 3.31
N PHE A 210 -14.02 45.40 3.78
CA PHE A 210 -13.13 45.24 4.92
C PHE A 210 -11.71 45.00 4.39
N VAL A 211 -10.79 45.84 4.82
CA VAL A 211 -9.37 45.71 4.51
C VAL A 211 -8.69 45.05 5.70
N VAL A 212 -7.97 43.97 5.47
CA VAL A 212 -7.15 43.29 6.47
C VAL A 212 -5.71 43.17 5.95
N GLY A 213 -4.81 42.61 6.74
CA GLY A 213 -3.39 42.54 6.39
C GLY A 213 -2.61 43.81 6.73
N GLY A 214 -1.30 43.74 6.54
CA GLY A 214 -0.36 44.80 6.91
C GLY A 214 -0.19 45.89 5.86
N GLY A 215 -0.26 45.56 4.57
CA GLY A 215 -0.11 46.54 3.49
C GLY A 215 -1.30 47.49 3.40
N GLY A 216 -2.48 47.03 3.80
CA GLY A 216 -3.73 47.81 3.78
C GLY A 216 -3.83 48.87 4.87
N THR A 217 -2.87 48.94 5.80
CA THR A 217 -2.85 49.94 6.88
C THR A 217 -2.18 51.25 6.47
N VAL A 218 -1.61 51.33 5.28
CA VAL A 218 -0.95 52.55 4.79
C VAL A 218 -1.97 53.67 4.60
N GLU A 219 -1.62 54.87 5.07
CA GLU A 219 -2.50 56.03 5.04
C GLU A 219 -2.90 56.38 3.59
N GLY A 220 -4.20 56.58 3.36
CA GLY A 220 -4.75 56.90 2.04
C GLY A 220 -5.24 55.70 1.23
N TYR A 221 -4.84 54.46 1.57
CA TYR A 221 -5.24 53.26 0.83
C TYR A 221 -6.76 53.06 0.78
N THR A 222 -7.44 53.10 1.92
CA THR A 222 -8.91 52.94 2.00
C THR A 222 -9.66 54.02 1.25
N ASN A 223 -9.15 55.26 1.27
CA ASN A 223 -9.73 56.39 0.55
C ASN A 223 -9.66 56.14 -0.96
N LYS A 224 -8.47 55.79 -1.48
CA LYS A 224 -8.28 55.45 -2.89
C LYS A 224 -9.15 54.27 -3.33
N LEU A 225 -9.24 53.24 -2.50
CA LEU A 225 -10.10 52.10 -2.80
C LEU A 225 -11.58 52.49 -2.88
N SER A 226 -12.05 53.35 -1.98
CA SER A 226 -13.43 53.85 -2.02
C SER A 226 -13.72 54.71 -3.26
N GLU A 227 -12.77 55.55 -3.67
CA GLU A 227 -12.83 56.38 -4.89
C GLU A 227 -12.98 55.50 -6.13
N HIS A 228 -12.08 54.52 -6.30
CA HIS A 228 -12.09 53.61 -7.46
C HIS A 228 -13.32 52.69 -7.49
N LEU A 229 -13.83 52.28 -6.32
CA LEU A 229 -15.08 51.52 -6.23
C LEU A 229 -16.33 52.36 -6.49
N GLY A 230 -16.27 53.68 -6.27
CA GLY A 230 -17.42 54.57 -6.35
C GLY A 230 -18.40 54.38 -5.19
N ILE A 231 -17.89 54.06 -4.00
CA ILE A 231 -18.67 53.94 -2.75
C ILE A 231 -18.22 54.98 -1.73
N ILE A 232 -19.06 55.28 -0.74
CA ILE A 232 -18.70 56.25 0.30
C ILE A 232 -17.51 55.74 1.13
N ALA A 233 -16.61 56.64 1.53
CA ALA A 233 -15.36 56.30 2.21
C ALA A 233 -15.59 55.50 3.50
N GLU A 234 -16.67 55.79 4.24
CA GLU A 234 -17.02 55.13 5.50
C GLU A 234 -17.38 53.64 5.34
N ARG A 235 -17.60 53.19 4.09
CA ARG A 235 -17.86 51.77 3.78
C ARG A 235 -16.61 50.99 3.42
N VAL A 236 -15.43 51.62 3.43
CA VAL A 236 -14.14 50.95 3.30
C VAL A 236 -13.36 51.17 4.59
N ALA A 237 -13.11 50.10 5.33
CA ALA A 237 -12.47 50.19 6.64
C ALA A 237 -11.44 49.10 6.86
N VAL A 238 -10.32 49.45 7.48
CA VAL A 238 -9.37 48.48 8.02
C VAL A 238 -10.01 47.78 9.21
N ARG A 239 -9.91 46.44 9.27
CA ARG A 239 -10.39 45.60 10.36
C ARG A 239 -9.23 44.94 11.08
N GLY A 240 -9.24 44.95 12.41
CA GLY A 240 -8.23 44.27 13.22
C GLY A 240 -8.76 43.99 14.61
N GLU A 241 -8.52 44.91 15.54
CA GLU A 241 -8.88 44.76 16.95
C GLU A 241 -10.38 44.43 17.14
N GLU A 242 -11.25 45.10 16.39
CA GLU A 242 -12.69 45.00 16.56
C GLU A 242 -13.25 43.62 16.20
N VAL A 243 -12.63 42.93 15.23
CA VAL A 243 -13.04 41.59 14.80
C VAL A 243 -12.39 40.48 15.65
N LEU A 244 -11.33 40.81 16.39
CA LEU A 244 -10.59 39.90 17.28
C LEU A 244 -11.08 39.92 18.73
N ASN A 245 -12.18 40.63 19.03
CA ASN A 245 -12.70 40.79 20.39
C ASN A 245 -13.13 39.48 21.05
N ARG A 246 -13.56 38.48 20.27
CA ARG A 246 -13.95 37.15 20.78
C ARG A 246 -12.75 36.26 21.13
N ILE A 247 -11.54 36.67 20.76
CA ILE A 247 -10.31 35.90 20.93
C ILE A 247 -9.55 36.42 22.16
N VAL A 248 -9.24 35.53 23.09
CA VAL A 248 -8.50 35.87 24.32
C VAL A 248 -7.03 35.51 24.11
N TYR A 249 -6.17 36.53 24.14
CA TYR A 249 -4.73 36.34 24.01
C TYR A 249 -4.17 36.06 25.40
N LYS A 250 -3.49 34.92 25.58
CA LYS A 250 -2.84 34.57 26.86
C LYS A 250 -1.54 35.34 27.09
N THR A 251 -0.99 35.93 26.05
CA THR A 251 0.21 36.76 26.04
C THR A 251 -0.15 38.21 25.74
N GLU A 252 0.77 39.14 26.02
CA GLU A 252 0.66 40.55 25.66
C GLU A 252 0.90 40.78 24.15
N ALA A 253 0.19 40.04 23.29
CA ALA A 253 0.22 40.26 21.86
C ALA A 253 -0.80 41.33 21.45
N GLU A 254 -0.42 42.20 20.53
CA GLU A 254 -1.30 43.26 20.02
C GLU A 254 -2.38 42.67 19.09
N LYS A 255 -3.61 43.16 19.24
CA LYS A 255 -4.70 42.86 18.32
C LYS A 255 -4.72 43.91 17.21
N ASN A 256 -4.31 43.52 16.01
CA ASN A 256 -4.29 44.42 14.85
C ASN A 256 -4.67 43.66 13.57
N SER A 257 -4.74 44.39 12.45
CA SER A 257 -5.11 43.86 11.13
C SER A 257 -4.23 42.69 10.68
N ARG A 258 -2.95 42.67 11.08
CA ARG A 258 -1.98 41.62 10.72
C ARG A 258 -2.27 40.29 11.42
N MET A 259 -3.02 40.30 12.51
CA MET A 259 -3.36 39.09 13.28
C MET A 259 -4.63 38.40 12.77
N VAL A 260 -5.41 39.05 11.90
CA VAL A 260 -6.68 38.48 11.41
C VAL A 260 -6.44 37.14 10.70
N THR A 261 -5.50 37.08 9.76
CA THR A 261 -5.24 35.89 8.96
C THR A 261 -4.59 34.76 9.77
N PRO A 262 -3.53 34.99 10.59
CA PRO A 262 -2.98 33.97 11.48
C PRO A 262 -4.00 33.38 12.47
N VAL A 263 -4.85 34.22 13.07
CA VAL A 263 -5.93 33.77 13.95
C VAL A 263 -6.98 32.98 13.16
N GLY A 264 -7.31 33.44 11.96
CA GLY A 264 -8.21 32.76 11.04
C GLY A 264 -7.74 31.36 10.65
N ILE A 265 -6.44 31.17 10.40
CA ILE A 265 -5.84 29.86 10.12
C ILE A 265 -6.04 28.93 11.32
N CYS A 266 -5.84 29.44 12.54
CA CYS A 266 -6.05 28.67 13.77
C CYS A 266 -7.52 28.28 13.94
N LEU A 267 -8.46 29.21 13.77
CA LEU A 267 -9.90 28.92 13.87
C LEU A 267 -10.33 27.92 12.79
N ASN A 268 -9.85 28.09 11.56
CA ASN A 268 -10.15 27.20 10.46
C ASN A 268 -9.73 25.75 10.78
N TYR A 269 -8.58 25.52 11.44
CA TYR A 269 -8.20 24.18 11.89
C TYR A 269 -9.18 23.55 12.88
N TYR A 270 -9.75 24.34 13.81
CA TYR A 270 -10.71 23.84 14.80
C TYR A 270 -12.13 23.67 14.24
N GLU A 271 -12.53 24.50 13.28
CA GLU A 271 -13.85 24.47 12.67
C GLU A 271 -13.93 23.50 11.49
N GLN A 272 -12.90 23.49 10.65
CA GLN A 272 -12.71 22.57 9.54
C GLN A 272 -11.61 21.60 9.96
N GLY A 273 -12.00 20.49 10.60
CA GLY A 273 -11.10 19.37 10.80
C GLY A 273 -10.45 19.04 9.46
N SER A 274 -9.13 19.21 9.37
CA SER A 274 -8.42 18.95 8.13
C SER A 274 -8.45 17.44 7.89
N ASN A 275 -9.36 17.00 7.02
CA ASN A 275 -9.48 15.61 6.63
C ASN A 275 -8.42 15.27 5.58
N PHE A 276 -7.22 15.81 5.66
CA PHE A 276 -6.13 15.44 4.78
C PHE A 276 -4.83 15.30 5.55
N ILE A 277 -4.16 14.18 5.33
CA ILE A 277 -2.85 13.90 5.88
C ILE A 277 -1.86 13.65 4.75
N TYR A 278 -0.60 13.99 4.98
CA TYR A 278 0.50 13.66 4.07
C TYR A 278 1.21 12.45 4.63
N VAL A 279 1.61 11.49 3.82
CA VAL A 279 2.49 10.40 4.23
C VAL A 279 3.57 10.24 3.17
N THR A 280 4.72 9.70 3.54
CA THR A 280 5.76 9.31 2.58
C THR A 280 5.61 7.82 2.33
N PHE A 281 5.41 7.39 1.10
CA PHE A 281 5.30 5.99 0.70
C PHE A 281 6.42 5.66 -0.28
N ASN A 282 7.35 4.76 0.08
CA ASN A 282 8.51 4.40 -0.74
C ASN A 282 9.24 5.60 -1.35
N ASP A 283 9.61 6.56 -0.50
CA ASP A 283 10.25 7.84 -0.86
C ASP A 283 9.38 8.83 -1.67
N GLU A 284 8.15 8.48 -2.04
CA GLU A 284 7.18 9.39 -2.67
C GLU A 284 6.26 10.02 -1.62
N ARG A 285 6.09 11.35 -1.65
CA ARG A 285 5.14 12.02 -0.75
C ARG A 285 3.73 11.99 -1.36
N ILE A 286 2.78 11.42 -0.63
CA ILE A 286 1.38 11.29 -1.06
C ILE A 286 0.44 11.95 -0.06
N LYS A 287 -0.65 12.53 -0.57
CA LYS A 287 -1.70 13.18 0.23
C LYS A 287 -2.95 12.31 0.23
N LEU A 288 -3.48 12.02 1.41
CA LEU A 288 -4.62 11.15 1.62
C LEU A 288 -5.74 11.90 2.33
N TYR A 289 -6.99 11.62 1.96
CA TYR A 289 -8.15 12.15 2.66
C TYR A 289 -8.41 11.35 3.95
N ASP A 290 -8.20 11.98 5.11
CA ASP A 290 -8.44 11.39 6.42
C ASP A 290 -9.92 11.48 6.81
N GLY A 291 -10.68 10.46 6.40
CA GLY A 291 -12.04 10.22 6.87
C GLY A 291 -12.12 9.53 8.24
N GLY A 292 -10.99 9.39 8.96
CA GLY A 292 -10.88 8.75 10.27
C GLY A 292 -10.44 7.28 10.28
N ASN A 293 -10.27 6.64 9.11
CA ASN A 293 -9.93 5.23 8.97
C ASN A 293 -8.83 4.98 7.92
N LEU A 294 -7.87 5.90 7.75
CA LEU A 294 -6.79 5.69 6.79
C LEU A 294 -5.83 4.59 7.22
N ALA A 295 -5.44 3.74 6.28
CA ALA A 295 -4.49 2.66 6.45
C ALA A 295 -3.41 2.63 5.35
N VAL A 296 -2.39 1.80 5.53
CA VAL A 296 -1.29 1.64 4.57
C VAL A 296 -1.78 1.24 3.16
N VAL A 297 -2.86 0.47 3.05
CA VAL A 297 -3.45 0.12 1.75
C VAL A 297 -3.94 1.35 0.98
N ASP A 298 -4.52 2.34 1.66
CA ASP A 298 -4.99 3.58 1.03
C ASP A 298 -3.81 4.39 0.50
N ALA A 299 -2.71 4.41 1.27
CA ALA A 299 -1.44 4.99 0.84
C ALA A 299 -0.88 4.31 -0.42
N ALA A 300 -0.82 2.98 -0.41
CA ALA A 300 -0.28 2.22 -1.54
C ALA A 300 -1.12 2.40 -2.82
N MET A 301 -2.46 2.40 -2.70
CA MET A 301 -3.36 2.66 -3.83
C MET A 301 -3.14 4.06 -4.43
N HIS A 302 -2.97 5.08 -3.60
CA HIS A 302 -2.70 6.44 -4.05
C HIS A 302 -1.32 6.61 -4.68
N ALA A 303 -0.32 5.89 -4.20
CA ALA A 303 1.03 5.84 -4.77
C ALA A 303 1.10 5.06 -6.11
N SER A 304 -0.04 4.62 -6.66
CA SER A 304 -0.11 3.73 -7.84
C SER A 304 0.75 2.47 -7.68
N PHE A 305 0.95 2.03 -6.43
CA PHE A 305 1.70 0.82 -6.15
C PHE A 305 0.89 -0.39 -6.64
N PRO A 306 1.49 -1.34 -7.38
CA PRO A 306 0.75 -2.47 -7.90
C PRO A 306 0.07 -3.25 -6.78
N ASN A 307 -1.25 -3.46 -6.87
CA ASN A 307 -1.98 -4.29 -5.89
C ASN A 307 -1.34 -5.68 -5.76
N GLU A 308 -0.86 -6.21 -6.88
CA GLU A 308 -0.13 -7.47 -6.97
C GLU A 308 1.19 -7.51 -6.19
N GLY A 309 1.77 -6.36 -5.85
CA GLY A 309 2.96 -6.23 -5.01
C GLY A 309 2.66 -6.12 -3.52
N LEU A 310 1.39 -5.96 -3.13
CA LEU A 310 0.94 -5.96 -1.72
C LEU A 310 0.50 -7.36 -1.27
N PHE A 311 -0.01 -8.17 -2.19
CA PHE A 311 -0.56 -9.48 -1.92
C PHE A 311 0.35 -10.59 -2.49
N PRO A 312 0.76 -11.57 -1.67
CA PRO A 312 1.56 -12.69 -2.15
C PRO A 312 0.83 -13.46 -3.24
N LYS A 313 1.53 -13.73 -4.35
CA LYS A 313 0.99 -14.53 -5.44
C LYS A 313 1.27 -16.01 -5.19
N ARG A 314 0.26 -16.85 -5.45
CA ARG A 314 0.48 -18.29 -5.58
C ARG A 314 1.20 -18.57 -6.90
N GLY A 315 2.20 -19.44 -6.85
CA GLY A 315 2.84 -19.94 -8.05
C GLY A 315 1.85 -20.64 -8.98
N PRO A 316 2.21 -20.79 -10.27
CA PRO A 316 1.32 -21.36 -11.27
C PRO A 316 0.90 -22.78 -10.87
N ALA A 317 -0.39 -23.08 -11.07
CA ALA A 317 -0.91 -24.42 -10.87
C ALA A 317 -0.54 -25.31 -12.05
N VAL A 318 -0.25 -26.57 -11.76
CA VAL A 318 -0.05 -27.62 -12.77
C VAL A 318 -1.38 -28.32 -12.98
N ASN A 319 -1.93 -28.18 -14.17
CA ASN A 319 -3.16 -28.83 -14.62
C ASN A 319 -2.79 -30.08 -15.40
N TYR A 320 -3.40 -31.21 -15.09
CA TYR A 320 -3.14 -32.46 -15.79
C TYR A 320 -4.41 -33.31 -15.82
N THR A 321 -4.46 -34.30 -16.69
CA THR A 321 -5.60 -35.19 -16.84
C THR A 321 -5.17 -36.61 -16.53
N ILE A 322 -5.87 -37.29 -15.61
CA ILE A 322 -5.67 -38.72 -15.34
C ILE A 322 -6.87 -39.50 -15.86
N ASN A 323 -6.66 -40.43 -16.78
CA ASN A 323 -7.72 -41.30 -17.33
C ASN A 323 -8.96 -40.51 -17.78
N GLY A 324 -8.75 -39.37 -18.44
CA GLY A 324 -9.80 -38.46 -18.91
C GLY A 324 -10.46 -37.58 -17.83
N ARG A 325 -9.98 -37.58 -16.58
CA ARG A 325 -10.44 -36.69 -15.50
C ARG A 325 -9.40 -35.62 -15.21
N SER A 326 -9.80 -34.36 -15.32
CA SER A 326 -8.93 -33.22 -14.99
C SER A 326 -8.65 -33.15 -13.49
N ALA A 327 -7.38 -32.91 -13.16
CA ALA A 327 -6.85 -32.70 -11.83
C ALA A 327 -5.93 -31.47 -11.83
N ILE A 328 -5.76 -30.84 -10.66
CA ILE A 328 -5.00 -29.60 -10.52
C ILE A 328 -4.15 -29.69 -9.26
N LYS A 329 -2.83 -29.51 -9.41
CA LYS A 329 -1.92 -29.26 -8.30
C LYS A 329 -1.67 -27.76 -8.19
N ARG A 330 -2.15 -27.14 -7.11
CA ARG A 330 -1.96 -25.71 -6.86
C ARG A 330 -0.52 -25.42 -6.46
N GLY A 331 0.03 -24.30 -6.95
CA GLY A 331 1.32 -23.78 -6.51
C GLY A 331 1.31 -23.26 -5.07
N VAL A 332 2.52 -23.05 -4.55
CA VAL A 332 2.80 -22.57 -3.20
C VAL A 332 2.58 -21.04 -3.16
N PRO A 333 2.04 -20.46 -2.08
CA PRO A 333 2.00 -19.00 -1.92
C PRO A 333 3.42 -18.42 -1.78
N GLY A 334 3.67 -17.26 -2.37
CA GLY A 334 4.90 -16.50 -2.14
C GLY A 334 4.91 -15.78 -0.78
N ASP A 335 5.99 -15.06 -0.52
CA ASP A 335 6.18 -14.31 0.71
C ASP A 335 5.34 -13.02 0.69
N PRO A 336 4.71 -12.63 1.82
CA PRO A 336 3.95 -11.40 1.92
C PRO A 336 4.85 -10.17 1.79
N ALA A 337 4.26 -9.05 1.38
CA ALA A 337 4.95 -7.77 1.33
C ALA A 337 5.45 -7.37 2.72
N VAL A 338 6.67 -6.85 2.81
CA VAL A 338 7.22 -6.33 4.07
C VAL A 338 6.87 -4.86 4.17
N ILE A 339 6.03 -4.52 5.14
CA ILE A 339 5.53 -3.16 5.36
C ILE A 339 6.13 -2.61 6.65
N LYS A 340 6.65 -1.39 6.59
CA LYS A 340 7.10 -0.63 7.76
C LYS A 340 6.47 0.74 7.81
N VAL A 341 6.00 1.15 8.99
CA VAL A 341 5.49 2.49 9.26
C VAL A 341 6.33 3.15 10.34
N GLY A 342 6.97 4.28 10.02
CA GLY A 342 7.92 4.96 10.92
C GLY A 342 9.09 4.07 11.34
N GLY A 343 9.50 3.13 10.49
CA GLY A 343 10.56 2.15 10.75
C GLY A 343 10.16 0.94 11.61
N LYS A 344 8.88 0.80 11.99
CA LYS A 344 8.37 -0.38 12.72
C LYS A 344 7.61 -1.30 11.79
N ASP A 345 7.71 -2.62 12.03
CA ASP A 345 6.93 -3.60 11.28
C ASP A 345 5.43 -3.33 11.44
N ALA A 346 4.72 -3.36 10.31
CA ALA A 346 3.32 -3.01 10.18
C ALA A 346 2.64 -3.91 9.13
N ASP A 347 1.33 -3.78 9.00
CA ASP A 347 0.54 -4.46 7.99
C ASP A 347 -0.22 -3.46 7.09
N MET A 348 -0.94 -3.97 6.09
CA MET A 348 -1.69 -3.14 5.15
C MET A 348 -2.88 -2.40 5.77
N HIS A 349 -3.36 -2.85 6.93
CA HIS A 349 -4.49 -2.26 7.67
C HIS A 349 -4.04 -1.33 8.80
N THR A 350 -2.72 -1.20 9.00
CA THR A 350 -2.14 -0.40 10.05
C THR A 350 -2.57 1.06 9.85
N PRO A 351 -3.18 1.69 10.86
CA PRO A 351 -3.63 3.07 10.75
C PRO A 351 -2.45 4.00 10.50
N ILE A 352 -2.60 4.90 9.54
CA ILE A 352 -1.58 5.89 9.19
C ILE A 352 -2.00 7.28 9.65
N ARG A 353 -1.02 8.08 10.01
CA ARG A 353 -1.18 9.47 10.45
C ARG A 353 -0.34 10.37 9.57
N ALA A 354 -0.62 11.67 9.63
CA ALA A 354 0.19 12.62 8.88
C ALA A 354 1.69 12.45 9.19
N ASN A 355 2.51 12.71 8.19
CA ASN A 355 3.94 12.57 8.11
C ASN A 355 4.50 11.21 8.51
N ASP A 356 3.68 10.15 8.49
CA ASP A 356 4.20 8.79 8.60
C ASP A 356 5.03 8.44 7.36
N VAL A 357 6.12 7.71 7.58
CA VAL A 357 6.96 7.16 6.52
C VAL A 357 6.65 5.68 6.39
N ILE A 358 6.16 5.30 5.23
CA ILE A 358 5.67 3.97 4.88
C ILE A 358 6.65 3.39 3.87
N GLU A 359 7.30 2.30 4.23
CA GLU A 359 8.19 1.55 3.35
C GLU A 359 7.52 0.21 3.06
N VAL A 360 7.32 -0.09 1.78
CA VAL A 360 6.72 -1.34 1.32
C VAL A 360 7.68 -2.01 0.34
N LYS A 361 8.17 -3.19 0.74
CA LYS A 361 8.87 -4.10 -0.17
C LYS A 361 7.86 -5.09 -0.75
N GLU A 362 7.84 -5.20 -2.08
CA GLU A 362 6.91 -6.06 -2.82
C GLU A 362 6.90 -7.50 -2.31
N SER A 363 5.71 -8.11 -2.33
CA SER A 363 5.51 -9.54 -2.13
C SER A 363 6.10 -10.37 -3.27
N THR A 364 6.45 -11.62 -2.99
CA THR A 364 6.97 -12.54 -4.02
C THR A 364 5.89 -13.45 -4.59
N GLU A 365 6.20 -14.07 -5.73
CA GLU A 365 5.42 -15.17 -6.29
C GLU A 365 6.02 -16.49 -5.81
N GLY A 366 5.17 -17.39 -5.31
CA GLY A 366 5.61 -18.68 -4.82
C GLY A 366 5.91 -19.67 -5.95
N GLU A 367 6.44 -20.84 -5.58
CA GLU A 367 6.83 -21.87 -6.54
C GLU A 367 5.62 -22.54 -7.20
N ALA A 368 5.82 -23.01 -8.43
CA ALA A 368 4.83 -23.77 -9.19
C ALA A 368 4.37 -25.02 -8.43
N GLY A 369 3.14 -25.48 -8.71
CA GLY A 369 2.64 -26.73 -8.15
C GLY A 369 3.54 -27.89 -8.56
N HIS A 370 4.14 -28.59 -7.59
CA HIS A 370 5.00 -29.73 -7.86
C HIS A 370 4.29 -31.03 -7.46
N ILE A 371 4.24 -32.00 -8.38
CA ILE A 371 3.70 -33.34 -8.12
C ILE A 371 4.35 -34.35 -9.07
N THR A 372 4.63 -35.54 -8.54
CA THR A 372 5.18 -36.67 -9.30
C THR A 372 4.13 -37.75 -9.54
N LEU A 373 4.35 -38.61 -10.54
CA LEU A 373 3.45 -39.76 -10.80
C LEU A 373 3.30 -40.67 -9.57
N ALA A 374 4.37 -40.90 -8.80
CA ALA A 374 4.32 -41.75 -7.61
C ALA A 374 3.43 -41.21 -6.47
N GLU A 375 3.16 -39.90 -6.46
CA GLU A 375 2.29 -39.27 -5.46
C GLU A 375 0.81 -39.34 -5.84
N LEU A 376 0.49 -39.79 -7.06
CA LEU A 376 -0.88 -39.99 -7.49
C LEU A 376 -1.50 -41.20 -6.79
N PRO A 377 -2.71 -41.07 -6.20
CA PRO A 377 -3.41 -42.20 -5.57
C PRO A 377 -3.63 -43.41 -6.50
N GLU A 378 -3.71 -43.14 -7.80
CA GLU A 378 -3.91 -44.15 -8.85
C GLU A 378 -2.63 -44.91 -9.23
N PHE A 379 -1.44 -44.42 -8.83
CA PHE A 379 -0.16 -45.05 -9.12
C PHE A 379 0.24 -46.05 -8.03
N LYS A 380 0.08 -47.33 -8.34
CA LYS A 380 0.56 -48.48 -7.56
C LYS A 380 2.01 -48.77 -7.96
N ALA A 381 2.98 -48.38 -7.14
CA ALA A 381 4.41 -48.58 -7.39
C ALA A 381 4.85 -49.96 -7.99
N VAL A 382 4.11 -51.06 -7.75
CA VAL A 382 4.34 -52.36 -8.37
C VAL A 382 3.04 -53.10 -8.78
N ILE A 383 3.07 -53.75 -9.94
CA ILE A 383 2.11 -54.76 -10.40
C ILE A 383 2.65 -56.17 -10.07
N LYS A 384 1.82 -57.00 -9.45
CA LYS A 384 2.23 -58.34 -8.99
C LYS A 384 1.69 -59.40 -9.94
N VAL A 385 2.54 -60.15 -10.62
CA VAL A 385 2.15 -61.23 -11.56
C VAL A 385 2.76 -62.57 -11.17
N ASN A 386 2.12 -63.68 -11.51
CA ASN A 386 2.61 -65.03 -11.18
C ASN A 386 3.13 -65.74 -12.43
N VAL A 387 4.46 -65.84 -12.59
CA VAL A 387 5.09 -66.47 -13.76
C VAL A 387 5.65 -67.84 -13.37
N ASN A 388 5.18 -68.91 -14.01
CA ASN A 388 5.63 -70.30 -13.78
C ASN A 388 5.62 -70.74 -12.29
N GLY A 389 4.73 -70.17 -11.48
CA GLY A 389 4.61 -70.47 -10.04
C GLY A 389 5.38 -69.52 -9.11
N SER A 390 6.16 -68.59 -9.66
CA SER A 390 6.89 -67.55 -8.91
C SER A 390 6.19 -66.19 -9.00
N ARG A 391 6.10 -65.47 -7.87
CA ARG A 391 5.51 -64.12 -7.82
C ARG A 391 6.56 -63.08 -8.23
N ILE A 392 6.31 -62.37 -9.32
CA ILE A 392 7.17 -61.32 -9.86
C ILE A 392 6.54 -59.95 -9.54
N LEU A 393 7.38 -58.99 -9.14
CA LEU A 393 7.01 -57.60 -8.89
C LEU A 393 7.52 -56.77 -10.07
N LEU A 394 6.61 -56.28 -10.89
CA LEU A 394 6.91 -55.41 -12.03
C LEU A 394 6.66 -53.96 -11.59
N PRO A 395 7.54 -53.00 -11.90
CA PRO A 395 7.27 -51.58 -11.60
C PRO A 395 6.03 -51.11 -12.37
N GLU A 396 5.17 -50.29 -11.80
CA GLU A 396 4.11 -49.69 -12.62
C GLU A 396 4.67 -48.50 -13.41
N PHE A 397 4.10 -48.28 -14.59
CA PHE A 397 4.40 -47.14 -15.43
C PHE A 397 3.09 -46.46 -15.80
N ALA A 398 3.13 -45.14 -16.01
CA ALA A 398 2.01 -44.43 -16.62
C ALA A 398 2.44 -43.96 -18.02
N GLU A 399 1.48 -43.91 -18.93
CA GLU A 399 1.68 -43.30 -20.24
C GLU A 399 1.35 -41.82 -20.12
N VAL A 400 2.34 -40.96 -20.35
CA VAL A 400 2.19 -39.50 -20.32
C VAL A 400 2.38 -38.98 -21.74
N ASN A 401 1.35 -38.39 -22.32
CA ASN A 401 1.35 -37.85 -23.69
C ASN A 401 1.82 -38.89 -24.75
N GLY A 402 1.55 -40.18 -24.53
CA GLY A 402 1.96 -41.27 -25.42
C GLY A 402 3.32 -41.91 -25.09
N GLU A 403 4.03 -41.45 -24.07
CA GLU A 403 5.33 -41.99 -23.65
C GLU A 403 5.27 -42.67 -22.28
N ILE A 404 5.93 -43.81 -22.14
CA ILE A 404 6.00 -44.55 -20.86
C ILE A 404 6.93 -43.82 -19.89
N LYS A 405 6.41 -43.39 -18.74
CA LYS A 405 7.15 -42.72 -17.67
C LYS A 405 7.10 -43.50 -16.35
N THR A 406 8.17 -43.38 -15.56
CA THR A 406 8.29 -44.00 -14.22
C THR A 406 7.64 -43.11 -13.16
N GLY A 407 7.43 -43.65 -11.96
CA GLY A 407 6.92 -42.89 -10.81
C GLY A 407 7.74 -41.64 -10.43
N PHE A 408 9.00 -41.54 -10.87
CA PHE A 408 9.86 -40.37 -10.63
C PHE A 408 9.60 -39.20 -11.59
N TYR A 409 8.73 -39.38 -12.58
CA TYR A 409 8.41 -38.31 -13.51
C TYR A 409 7.62 -37.19 -12.81
N GLU A 410 8.08 -35.97 -13.00
CA GLU A 410 7.42 -34.75 -12.56
C GLU A 410 6.36 -34.39 -13.59
N ILE A 411 5.11 -34.25 -13.14
CA ILE A 411 3.99 -33.94 -14.01
C ILE A 411 4.09 -32.49 -14.45
N GLU A 412 4.01 -32.24 -15.76
CA GLU A 412 4.03 -30.92 -16.36
C GLU A 412 2.61 -30.40 -16.64
N ASP A 413 2.48 -29.08 -16.83
CA ASP A 413 1.19 -28.47 -17.13
C ASP A 413 0.69 -28.89 -18.51
N GLY A 414 -0.52 -29.42 -18.57
CA GLY A 414 -1.15 -29.97 -19.76
C GLY A 414 -0.99 -31.47 -19.96
N ASP A 415 -0.31 -32.17 -19.05
CA ASP A 415 -0.06 -33.61 -19.21
C ASP A 415 -1.34 -34.45 -19.26
N GLU A 416 -1.41 -35.32 -20.27
CA GLU A 416 -2.41 -36.38 -20.37
C GLU A 416 -1.79 -37.69 -19.90
N ILE A 417 -2.24 -38.16 -18.73
CA ILE A 417 -1.75 -39.33 -18.04
C ILE A 417 -2.79 -40.45 -18.17
N GLU A 418 -2.41 -41.55 -18.81
CA GLU A 418 -3.15 -42.80 -18.80
C GLU A 418 -2.46 -43.80 -17.88
N MET A 419 -3.18 -44.23 -16.84
CA MET A 419 -2.67 -45.21 -15.91
C MET A 419 -2.70 -46.58 -16.57
N ARG A 420 -1.52 -47.18 -16.72
CA ARG A 420 -1.38 -48.47 -17.37
C ARG A 420 -1.25 -49.57 -16.31
N ASP A 421 -2.38 -50.17 -15.97
CA ASP A 421 -2.50 -51.23 -14.96
C ASP A 421 -2.16 -52.64 -15.50
N TYR A 422 -1.46 -52.73 -16.62
CA TYR A 422 -1.12 -54.00 -17.29
C TYR A 422 0.24 -53.98 -17.99
N TYR A 423 0.84 -55.16 -18.06
CA TYR A 423 1.97 -55.48 -18.94
C TYR A 423 1.51 -56.34 -20.11
N THR A 424 2.18 -56.32 -21.25
CA THR A 424 1.99 -57.36 -22.27
C THR A 424 2.87 -58.57 -21.97
N VAL A 425 2.49 -59.75 -22.47
CA VAL A 425 3.32 -60.96 -22.35
C VAL A 425 4.74 -60.72 -22.87
N LYS A 426 4.91 -59.96 -23.95
CA LYS A 426 6.21 -59.55 -24.48
C LYS A 426 7.03 -58.73 -23.47
N GLU A 427 6.43 -57.71 -22.87
CA GLU A 427 7.11 -56.85 -21.89
C GLU A 427 7.49 -57.64 -20.63
N VAL A 428 6.67 -58.61 -20.21
CA VAL A 428 7.04 -59.52 -19.10
C VAL A 428 8.20 -60.44 -19.48
N LYS A 429 8.25 -60.94 -20.72
CA LYS A 429 9.39 -61.74 -21.22
C LYS A 429 10.67 -60.91 -21.27
N GLU A 430 10.60 -59.68 -21.78
CA GLU A 430 11.74 -58.75 -21.84
C GLU A 430 12.23 -58.37 -20.45
N PHE A 431 11.32 -58.08 -19.51
CA PHE A 431 11.69 -57.78 -18.12
C PHE A 431 12.38 -58.96 -17.42
N MET A 432 11.96 -60.20 -17.74
CA MET A 432 12.54 -61.42 -17.19
C MET A 432 13.77 -61.94 -17.97
N ASP A 433 14.17 -61.25 -19.05
CA ASP A 433 15.23 -61.66 -19.99
C ASP A 433 15.04 -63.10 -20.52
N VAL A 434 13.81 -63.44 -20.91
CA VAL A 434 13.44 -64.79 -21.37
C VAL A 434 13.26 -64.81 -22.88
N ILE A 435 14.11 -65.57 -23.57
CA ILE A 435 13.96 -65.91 -24.99
C ILE A 435 13.22 -67.25 -25.09
N LEU A 436 12.06 -67.25 -25.76
CA LEU A 436 11.30 -68.46 -26.06
C LEU A 436 11.41 -68.78 -27.56
N ASP A 437 11.54 -70.05 -27.89
CA ASP A 437 11.46 -70.55 -29.27
C ASP A 437 10.01 -70.39 -29.81
N ASP A 438 9.86 -70.22 -31.13
CA ASP A 438 8.56 -70.05 -31.83
C ASP A 438 7.55 -71.21 -31.58
N ASP A 439 8.01 -72.34 -31.01
CA ASP A 439 7.22 -73.54 -30.70
C ASP A 439 6.68 -73.60 -29.26
N VAL A 440 7.01 -72.62 -28.40
CA VAL A 440 6.59 -72.63 -26.99
C VAL A 440 5.23 -71.94 -26.80
N GLN A 441 4.23 -72.71 -26.35
CA GLN A 441 2.92 -72.16 -26.03
C GLN A 441 2.97 -71.36 -24.71
N VAL A 442 2.66 -70.06 -24.80
CA VAL A 442 2.45 -69.19 -23.64
C VAL A 442 0.96 -69.21 -23.27
N THR A 443 0.66 -69.29 -21.99
CA THR A 443 -0.72 -69.18 -21.48
C THR A 443 -0.81 -68.11 -20.40
N VAL A 444 -1.86 -67.31 -20.44
CA VAL A 444 -2.24 -66.35 -19.40
C VAL A 444 -3.55 -66.84 -18.79
N ASN A 445 -3.58 -67.07 -17.47
CA ASN A 445 -4.71 -67.67 -16.74
C ASN A 445 -5.25 -68.99 -17.35
N ASN A 446 -4.36 -69.79 -17.96
CA ASN A 446 -4.64 -71.04 -18.67
C ASN A 446 -5.35 -70.89 -20.04
N GLU A 447 -5.40 -69.69 -20.61
CA GLU A 447 -5.79 -69.48 -22.01
C GLU A 447 -4.55 -69.22 -22.88
N PRO A 448 -4.50 -69.69 -24.15
CA PRO A 448 -3.43 -69.36 -25.07
C PRO A 448 -3.28 -67.85 -25.23
N ALA A 449 -2.06 -67.35 -25.09
CA ALA A 449 -1.74 -65.93 -25.16
C ALA A 449 -0.65 -65.68 -26.20
N ASP A 450 -0.78 -64.57 -26.92
CA ASP A 450 0.25 -64.02 -27.79
C ASP A 450 1.07 -62.95 -27.05
N ASP A 451 2.05 -62.39 -27.76
CA ASP A 451 2.97 -61.38 -27.21
C ASP A 451 2.29 -60.07 -26.80
N ASP A 452 1.15 -59.74 -27.43
CA ASP A 452 0.38 -58.52 -27.17
C ASP A 452 -0.70 -58.72 -26.08
N THR A 453 -0.88 -59.95 -25.60
CA THR A 453 -1.88 -60.28 -24.58
C THR A 453 -1.57 -59.54 -23.28
N LYS A 454 -2.56 -58.82 -22.76
CA LYS A 454 -2.46 -58.00 -21.55
C LYS A 454 -2.51 -58.85 -20.28
N VAL A 455 -1.62 -58.55 -19.34
CA VAL A 455 -1.41 -59.22 -18.07
C VAL A 455 -1.61 -58.20 -16.96
N TYR A 456 -2.71 -58.36 -16.23
CA TYR A 456 -3.11 -57.50 -15.13
C TYR A 456 -2.63 -58.05 -13.78
N GLU A 457 -2.79 -57.26 -12.73
CA GLU A 457 -2.45 -57.65 -11.36
C GLU A 457 -3.06 -59.04 -10.99
N ASN A 458 -2.22 -59.90 -10.41
CA ASN A 458 -2.50 -61.28 -10.00
C ASN A 458 -2.74 -62.30 -11.13
N PHE A 459 -2.55 -61.93 -12.40
CA PHE A 459 -2.63 -62.89 -13.51
C PHE A 459 -1.48 -63.90 -13.45
N SER A 460 -1.74 -65.13 -13.89
CA SER A 460 -0.74 -66.18 -13.96
C SER A 460 -0.29 -66.41 -15.40
N ILE A 461 0.99 -66.23 -15.67
CA ILE A 461 1.61 -66.57 -16.95
C ILE A 461 2.31 -67.93 -16.79
N LYS A 462 2.10 -68.84 -17.74
CA LYS A 462 2.87 -70.09 -17.84
C LYS A 462 3.42 -70.26 -19.24
N TRP A 463 4.69 -70.60 -19.33
CA TRP A 463 5.36 -70.96 -20.59
C TRP A 463 6.28 -72.16 -20.35
N GLY A 464 6.41 -73.01 -21.37
CA GLY A 464 7.23 -74.21 -21.29
C GLY A 464 8.72 -73.88 -21.23
N LEU A 465 9.40 -74.26 -20.14
CA LEU A 465 10.87 -74.25 -20.06
C LEU A 465 11.42 -75.48 -20.79
N LYS A 466 12.16 -75.32 -21.91
CA LYS A 466 13.09 -76.37 -22.37
C LYS A 466 14.23 -76.45 -21.35
N LYS A 467 14.40 -77.61 -20.70
CA LYS A 467 15.60 -77.90 -19.88
C LYS A 467 16.84 -77.78 -20.76
N GLN A 468 17.79 -76.93 -20.40
CA GLN A 468 19.16 -77.06 -20.89
C GLN A 468 19.72 -78.39 -20.36
N GLU A 469 20.23 -79.23 -21.27
CA GLU A 469 20.97 -80.44 -20.89
C GLU A 469 22.36 -80.07 -20.36
N PRO A 470 22.89 -80.82 -19.37
CA PRO A 470 24.21 -80.56 -18.83
C PRO A 470 25.27 -80.91 -19.87
N VAL A 471 26.21 -79.98 -20.09
CA VAL A 471 27.41 -80.23 -20.90
C VAL A 471 28.21 -81.36 -20.22
N LYS A 472 28.35 -82.48 -20.94
CA LYS A 472 29.24 -83.59 -20.58
C LYS A 472 30.68 -83.20 -20.90
N GLU A 473 31.57 -83.37 -19.93
CA GLU A 473 33.02 -83.44 -20.15
C GLU A 473 33.38 -84.55 -21.15
N PRO A 474 34.48 -84.37 -21.90
CA PRO A 474 35.33 -85.49 -22.27
C PRO A 474 36.78 -85.30 -21.77
N VAL A 475 37.21 -86.34 -21.05
CA VAL A 475 38.50 -87.05 -20.93
C VAL A 475 39.74 -86.53 -21.69
N SER A 476 40.86 -86.67 -20.98
CA SER A 476 42.29 -86.48 -21.29
C SER A 476 42.86 -87.21 -22.53
N ASP A 477 43.85 -86.62 -23.22
CA ASP A 477 45.29 -86.90 -22.99
C ASP A 477 46.23 -86.23 -24.04
N THR A 478 47.19 -85.47 -23.51
CA THR A 478 48.62 -85.28 -23.87
C THR A 478 49.14 -84.67 -25.19
N ALA A 479 50.22 -83.88 -24.99
CA ALA A 479 51.35 -83.49 -25.86
C ALA A 479 51.08 -82.36 -26.88
N ASP A 480 51.89 -81.31 -27.05
CA ASP A 480 53.22 -80.89 -26.56
C ASP A 480 53.43 -79.39 -26.90
N GLU A 481 54.29 -78.71 -26.14
CA GLU A 481 55.27 -77.64 -26.55
C GLU A 481 54.74 -76.38 -27.30
N ASP A 482 55.15 -75.12 -27.09
CA ASP A 482 56.28 -74.48 -26.40
C ASP A 482 56.16 -72.93 -26.59
N TYR A 483 56.77 -72.12 -25.69
CA TYR A 483 57.29 -70.72 -25.85
C TYR A 483 56.37 -69.57 -26.34
N ASP A 484 56.44 -68.31 -25.93
CA ASP A 484 57.19 -67.50 -24.94
C ASP A 484 56.52 -66.09 -24.95
N LYS A 485 56.56 -65.37 -23.81
CA LYS A 485 56.78 -63.89 -23.66
C LYS A 485 55.91 -62.86 -24.42
N ASP A 486 55.54 -61.69 -23.90
CA ASP A 486 56.12 -60.81 -22.88
C ASP A 486 55.12 -59.69 -22.50
N SER A 487 55.12 -59.32 -21.20
CA SER A 487 55.16 -57.93 -20.66
C SER A 487 53.94 -56.97 -20.80
N ASP A 488 53.54 -56.14 -19.82
CA ASP A 488 53.98 -55.84 -18.45
C ASP A 488 52.83 -55.12 -17.70
N GLU A 489 52.69 -55.43 -16.40
CA GLU A 489 52.55 -54.59 -15.18
C GLU A 489 51.78 -53.24 -15.22
N ALA A 490 51.04 -52.76 -14.20
CA ALA A 490 51.05 -52.93 -12.74
C ALA A 490 49.63 -52.63 -12.18
N PHE A 491 49.05 -53.29 -11.17
CA PHE A 491 49.36 -53.47 -9.73
C PHE A 491 49.15 -52.24 -8.80
N ASN A 492 48.06 -52.32 -8.01
CA ASN A 492 47.85 -52.00 -6.57
C ASN A 492 46.37 -51.61 -6.38
N GLY A 493 45.51 -52.28 -5.61
CA GLY A 493 45.68 -53.07 -4.38
C GLY A 493 44.76 -52.45 -3.32
N ASP A 494 43.59 -53.06 -3.07
CA ASP A 494 43.18 -53.80 -1.86
C ASP A 494 43.44 -53.08 -0.52
N SER A 495 42.60 -53.09 0.52
CA SER A 495 41.29 -53.70 0.82
C SER A 495 40.93 -53.26 2.26
N TRP A 496 40.01 -53.99 2.91
CA TRP A 496 39.73 -54.11 4.36
C TRP A 496 38.44 -53.45 4.87
N GLU A 497 37.39 -54.28 4.87
CA GLU A 497 36.35 -54.36 5.90
C GLU A 497 36.98 -54.60 7.29
N ASP A 498 36.32 -54.16 8.38
CA ASP A 498 35.70 -55.06 9.38
C ASP A 498 35.23 -54.37 10.70
N LEU A 499 34.14 -54.91 11.28
CA LEU A 499 33.73 -54.99 12.72
C LEU A 499 33.03 -53.79 13.43
N PRO A 500 32.32 -53.99 14.58
CA PRO A 500 31.45 -55.13 15.01
C PRO A 500 30.16 -54.74 15.80
N ASP A 501 29.36 -55.78 16.09
CA ASP A 501 28.18 -55.87 16.98
C ASP A 501 28.41 -55.58 18.48
N GLY A 502 27.32 -55.25 19.20
CA GLY A 502 26.97 -55.88 20.49
C GLY A 502 26.77 -55.02 21.75
N ASP A 503 25.50 -54.87 22.15
CA ASP A 503 24.88 -54.86 23.51
C ASP A 503 25.45 -54.03 24.69
N ALA A 504 24.56 -53.28 25.37
CA ALA A 504 24.30 -53.37 26.83
C ALA A 504 23.31 -52.29 27.38
N ASP A 505 22.23 -52.81 27.98
CA ASP A 505 21.66 -52.48 29.30
C ASP A 505 20.75 -51.25 29.59
N GLU A 506 19.60 -51.60 30.19
CA GLU A 506 18.59 -50.78 30.87
C GLU A 506 19.04 -50.28 32.26
N GLU A 507 18.55 -49.10 32.68
CA GLU A 507 17.76 -48.87 33.92
C GLU A 507 17.75 -47.37 34.31
N GLY A 508 16.64 -46.89 34.88
CA GLY A 508 16.68 -45.81 35.88
C GLY A 508 15.74 -44.61 35.71
N VAL A 509 14.54 -44.72 36.27
CA VAL A 509 13.52 -43.67 36.45
C VAL A 509 13.95 -42.60 37.48
N LYS A 510 13.66 -41.30 37.23
CA LYS A 510 12.97 -40.36 38.17
C LYS A 510 12.92 -38.89 37.68
N ARG A 511 11.72 -38.29 37.76
CA ARG A 511 11.49 -36.83 37.88
C ARG A 511 11.52 -36.42 39.38
N PRO A 512 11.78 -35.14 39.71
CA PRO A 512 10.67 -34.29 40.15
C PRO A 512 10.76 -32.81 39.69
N ALA A 513 9.71 -32.06 40.01
CA ALA A 513 9.35 -30.71 39.58
C ALA A 513 9.90 -29.55 40.46
N GLY A 514 9.83 -28.30 39.96
CA GLY A 514 9.66 -27.09 40.78
C GLY A 514 10.42 -25.81 40.36
N ASP A 515 9.67 -24.82 39.84
CA ASP A 515 9.77 -23.34 39.85
C ASP A 515 11.04 -22.50 39.55
N ALA A 516 10.87 -21.64 38.54
CA ALA A 516 11.13 -20.19 38.39
C ALA A 516 12.39 -19.49 38.95
N SER A 517 13.24 -18.95 38.05
CA SER A 517 13.54 -17.50 37.90
C SER A 517 14.60 -17.21 36.80
N GLU A 518 14.54 -16.00 36.25
CA GLU A 518 15.31 -15.32 35.18
C GLU A 518 16.85 -15.45 35.17
N ASP A 519 17.50 -15.58 34.00
CA ASP A 519 18.16 -14.49 33.22
C ASP A 519 19.13 -15.08 32.14
N LYS A 520 19.21 -14.38 30.99
CA LYS A 520 20.23 -14.36 29.90
C LYS A 520 20.88 -15.64 29.33
N GLY A 521 20.52 -15.92 28.08
CA GLY A 521 21.44 -15.88 26.91
C GLY A 521 22.46 -17.00 26.73
N ASP A 522 22.21 -17.89 25.76
CA ASP A 522 23.22 -18.25 24.75
C ASP A 522 22.53 -18.84 23.51
N GLY A 523 23.14 -18.61 22.34
CA GLY A 523 22.70 -19.13 21.06
C GLY A 523 22.87 -20.65 20.97
N GLY A 524 21.84 -21.32 20.47
CA GLY A 524 21.86 -22.73 20.15
C GLY A 524 20.77 -23.04 19.14
N ALA A 525 21.19 -23.49 17.96
CA ALA A 525 20.33 -23.87 16.86
C ALA A 525 19.20 -24.82 17.31
N SER A 526 17.94 -24.41 17.15
CA SER A 526 16.81 -25.32 17.30
C SER A 526 16.52 -25.96 15.95
N SER A 527 16.78 -27.25 15.86
CA SER A 527 16.12 -28.15 14.92
C SER A 527 14.61 -27.90 14.93
N ASP A 528 14.02 -27.63 13.77
CA ASP A 528 12.58 -27.46 13.58
C ASP A 528 11.82 -28.71 14.03
N ILE A 529 11.31 -28.68 15.26
CA ILE A 529 10.33 -29.66 15.72
C ILE A 529 9.00 -29.22 15.11
N GLN A 530 8.60 -29.85 14.02
CA GLN A 530 7.24 -29.73 13.48
C GLN A 530 6.24 -30.10 14.58
N ARG A 531 5.42 -29.14 15.01
CA ARG A 531 4.44 -29.33 16.10
C ARG A 531 3.06 -29.50 15.50
N ASN A 532 2.46 -30.67 15.70
CA ASN A 532 1.05 -30.86 15.35
C ASN A 532 0.18 -30.24 16.45
N ILE A 533 -0.72 -29.32 16.09
CA ILE A 533 -1.69 -28.72 17.02
C ILE A 533 -3.12 -29.06 16.60
N ILE A 534 -4.01 -29.21 17.57
CA ILE A 534 -5.43 -29.48 17.33
C ILE A 534 -6.21 -28.23 17.74
N VAL A 535 -6.96 -27.64 16.82
CA VAL A 535 -7.80 -26.45 17.06
C VAL A 535 -9.25 -26.76 16.74
N GLN A 536 -10.19 -26.02 17.34
CA GLN A 536 -11.63 -26.21 17.12
C GLN A 536 -12.19 -25.01 16.35
N VAL A 537 -12.59 -25.20 15.10
CA VAL A 537 -13.07 -24.14 14.21
C VAL A 537 -14.55 -24.33 13.93
N ASN A 538 -15.40 -23.35 14.25
CA ASN A 538 -16.86 -23.42 14.09
C ASN A 538 -17.48 -24.72 14.63
N GLY A 539 -16.94 -25.22 15.75
CA GLY A 539 -17.37 -26.45 16.41
C GLY A 539 -16.75 -27.75 15.87
N LYS A 540 -15.95 -27.72 14.79
CA LYS A 540 -15.25 -28.89 14.23
C LYS A 540 -13.77 -28.91 14.63
N SER A 541 -13.25 -30.06 15.05
CA SER A 541 -11.82 -30.22 15.36
C SER A 541 -11.00 -30.40 14.09
N ILE A 542 -9.93 -29.62 13.96
CA ILE A 542 -9.00 -29.61 12.82
C ILE A 542 -7.59 -29.83 13.38
N THR A 543 -6.80 -30.68 12.72
CA THR A 543 -5.39 -30.90 13.07
C THR A 543 -4.52 -30.18 12.06
N LEU A 544 -3.68 -29.26 12.55
CA LEU A 544 -2.71 -28.53 11.75
C LEU A 544 -1.35 -29.22 11.88
N THR A 545 -0.75 -29.64 10.75
CA THR A 545 0.51 -30.42 10.71
C THR A 545 1.51 -29.85 9.70
N GLY A 546 2.82 -29.98 9.96
CA GLY A 546 3.87 -29.58 9.00
C GLY A 546 4.53 -28.20 9.20
N LYS A 547 4.11 -27.37 10.15
CA LYS A 547 4.79 -26.10 10.50
C LYS A 547 5.36 -26.15 11.92
N SER A 548 6.43 -25.40 12.17
CA SER A 548 7.00 -25.20 13.52
C SER A 548 6.14 -24.26 14.38
N LYS A 549 5.36 -23.38 13.73
CA LYS A 549 4.38 -22.47 14.32
C LYS A 549 3.16 -22.31 13.40
N TYR A 550 2.01 -22.05 14.00
CA TYR A 550 0.77 -21.74 13.28
C TYR A 550 0.26 -20.38 13.68
N VAL A 551 -0.32 -19.66 12.72
CA VAL A 551 -1.01 -18.38 12.93
C VAL A 551 -2.46 -18.49 12.49
N PHE A 552 -3.31 -17.55 12.92
CA PHE A 552 -4.75 -17.60 12.70
C PHE A 552 -5.16 -17.84 11.22
N VAL A 553 -4.43 -17.25 10.26
CA VAL A 553 -4.71 -17.42 8.81
C VAL A 553 -4.60 -18.87 8.34
N ASP A 554 -3.74 -19.68 8.97
CA ASP A 554 -3.52 -21.08 8.57
C ASP A 554 -4.78 -21.93 8.71
N VAL A 555 -5.78 -21.46 9.46
CA VAL A 555 -7.08 -22.13 9.62
C VAL A 555 -7.87 -22.16 8.31
N PHE A 556 -7.75 -21.14 7.47
CA PHE A 556 -8.49 -21.02 6.21
C PHE A 556 -8.06 -22.05 5.16
N ASP A 557 -6.84 -22.61 5.28
CA ASP A 557 -6.39 -23.71 4.42
C ASP A 557 -7.11 -25.04 4.74
N HIS A 558 -7.73 -25.14 5.91
CA HIS A 558 -8.36 -26.36 6.41
C HIS A 558 -9.89 -26.26 6.60
N ILE A 559 -10.48 -25.10 6.31
CA ILE A 559 -11.94 -24.91 6.29
C ILE A 559 -12.44 -24.55 4.90
N ASP A 560 -13.58 -25.12 4.51
CA ASP A 560 -14.29 -24.75 3.29
C ASP A 560 -15.14 -23.50 3.56
N PHE A 561 -14.49 -22.34 3.58
CA PHE A 561 -15.12 -21.04 3.82
C PHE A 561 -14.75 -20.08 2.70
N ASP A 562 -15.69 -19.86 1.78
CA ASP A 562 -15.50 -18.99 0.62
C ASP A 562 -15.51 -17.51 1.02
N LEU A 563 -14.32 -16.91 1.03
CA LEU A 563 -14.10 -15.48 1.31
C LEU A 563 -14.40 -14.59 0.10
N SER A 564 -14.58 -15.16 -1.10
CA SER A 564 -14.88 -14.40 -2.33
C SER A 564 -16.35 -13.98 -2.43
N GLN A 565 -17.24 -14.66 -1.70
CA GLN A 565 -18.65 -14.31 -1.60
C GLN A 565 -18.93 -13.64 -0.26
N VAL A 566 -18.97 -12.31 -0.26
CA VAL A 566 -19.37 -11.52 0.92
C VAL A 566 -20.83 -11.81 1.26
N ARG A 567 -21.08 -12.47 2.39
CA ARG A 567 -22.43 -12.84 2.88
C ARG A 567 -22.79 -12.12 4.18
N GLY A 568 -22.54 -10.82 4.26
CA GLY A 568 -22.81 -10.01 5.45
C GLY A 568 -22.13 -8.64 5.39
N SER A 569 -22.25 -7.85 6.46
CA SER A 569 -21.61 -6.53 6.56
C SER A 569 -20.15 -6.59 7.04
N LYS A 570 -19.78 -7.67 7.74
CA LYS A 570 -18.44 -7.87 8.30
C LYS A 570 -18.13 -9.37 8.47
N LEU A 571 -16.87 -9.77 8.30
CA LEU A 571 -16.38 -11.10 8.69
C LEU A 571 -15.94 -11.07 10.17
N ILE A 572 -16.48 -11.97 10.98
CA ILE A 572 -16.08 -12.18 12.36
C ILE A 572 -15.03 -13.29 12.40
N THR A 573 -13.87 -12.98 12.97
CA THR A 573 -12.72 -13.88 13.14
C THR A 573 -12.29 -13.84 14.60
N ASP A 574 -12.96 -14.63 15.44
CA ASP A 574 -12.67 -14.68 16.87
C ASP A 574 -11.77 -15.87 17.22
N LEU A 575 -10.78 -15.63 18.09
CA LEU A 575 -9.95 -16.64 18.73
C LEU A 575 -10.21 -16.59 20.24
N ASN A 576 -10.67 -17.70 20.80
CA ASN A 576 -11.01 -17.84 22.22
C ASN A 576 -11.96 -16.74 22.74
N GLY A 577 -12.91 -16.31 21.90
CA GLY A 577 -13.94 -15.31 22.23
C GLY A 577 -13.48 -13.84 22.15
N LYS A 578 -12.33 -13.56 21.53
CA LYS A 578 -11.86 -12.20 21.22
C LYS A 578 -11.53 -12.09 19.74
N SER A 579 -11.69 -10.89 19.17
CA SER A 579 -11.24 -10.60 17.81
C SER A 579 -9.77 -10.97 17.65
N ALA A 580 -9.47 -11.87 16.72
CA ALA A 580 -8.13 -12.36 16.46
C ALA A 580 -7.41 -11.46 15.45
N GLU A 581 -6.10 -11.27 15.64
CA GLU A 581 -5.22 -10.75 14.59
C GLU A 581 -4.84 -11.90 13.65
N TYR A 582 -4.74 -11.64 12.35
CA TYR A 582 -4.46 -12.67 11.34
C TYR A 582 -3.12 -13.40 11.56
N MET A 583 -2.13 -12.69 12.11
CA MET A 583 -0.79 -13.23 12.43
C MET A 583 -0.67 -13.71 13.89
N GLN A 584 -1.78 -13.74 14.64
CA GLN A 584 -1.78 -14.22 16.01
C GLN A 584 -1.44 -15.71 16.07
N GLU A 585 -0.44 -16.08 16.88
CA GLU A 585 -0.01 -17.47 17.04
C GLU A 585 -1.13 -18.35 17.65
N LEU A 586 -1.31 -19.54 17.07
CA LEU A 586 -2.28 -20.54 17.51
C LEU A 586 -1.62 -21.58 18.40
N SER A 587 -2.37 -22.00 19.42
CA SER A 587 -2.01 -23.07 20.35
C SER A 587 -2.99 -24.25 20.25
N SER A 588 -2.51 -25.44 20.60
CA SER A 588 -3.38 -26.63 20.65
C SER A 588 -4.47 -26.44 21.71
N GLY A 589 -5.73 -26.63 21.32
CA GLY A 589 -6.92 -26.42 22.14
C GLY A 589 -7.66 -25.11 21.87
N ASP A 590 -7.14 -24.25 20.99
CA ASP A 590 -7.78 -22.97 20.66
C ASP A 590 -9.13 -23.14 19.97
N ILE A 591 -10.09 -22.27 20.34
CA ILE A 591 -11.44 -22.22 19.79
C ILE A 591 -11.54 -21.02 18.85
N ILE A 592 -11.94 -21.29 17.62
CA ILE A 592 -11.91 -20.33 16.52
C ILE A 592 -13.32 -20.24 15.92
N GLU A 593 -13.82 -19.01 15.79
CA GLU A 593 -15.11 -18.72 15.19
C GLU A 593 -14.91 -17.86 13.94
N VAL A 594 -15.34 -18.37 12.79
CA VAL A 594 -15.27 -17.70 11.49
C VAL A 594 -16.66 -17.67 10.90
N ARG A 595 -17.30 -16.50 10.87
CA ARG A 595 -18.65 -16.35 10.30
C ARG A 595 -18.88 -14.96 9.74
N TRP A 596 -19.82 -14.84 8.80
CA TRP A 596 -20.31 -13.54 8.37
C TRP A 596 -21.31 -12.99 9.39
N GLU A 597 -21.19 -11.70 9.70
CA GLU A 597 -22.16 -10.93 10.46
C GLU A 597 -23.30 -10.51 9.51
N ASN A 598 -24.50 -11.04 9.76
CA ASN A 598 -25.71 -10.75 8.96
C ASN A 598 -26.10 -9.28 9.01
#